data_AF-A0A7W5FDS1-F1
#
_entry.id   AF-A0A7W5FDS1-F1
#
_cell.length_a   1.000
_cell.length_b   1.000
_cell.length_c   1.000
_cell.angle_alpha   90.00
_cell.angle_beta   90.00
_cell.angle_gamma   90.00
#
_symmetry.space_group_name_H-M   'P 1'
#
loop_
_entity.id
_entity.type
_entity.pdbx_description
1 polymer ?
#
loop_
_entity_poly.entity_id
_entity_poly.type
_entity_poly.pdbx_seq_one_letter_code
_entity_poly.pdbx_strand_id
1 'polypeptide(L)'
;MATIGRATTAQLEHAEAPGSMLTHGAARALSVLRIATGFVFLWAFLDKTFGLGYATPAERAWINGGSPTKGFLSGVEVGPFQDFFHTIAGAAWADWMFMLGLLGVGAALILGIGLRIAAVSAGLMMAFMWLAEWPLAQETAAGEATRSSNPLVDYHVVYGVVAVVLALAYAGHTWGLGRWWAKLPFVRKNRWLI
;
A
#
# COMPACT_ATOMS: atom_id res chain seq x y z
N MET A 1 38.79 37.12 -52.72
CA MET A 1 39.62 37.23 -51.50
C MET A 1 38.85 38.03 -50.46
N ALA A 2 38.19 37.32 -49.53
CA ALA A 2 37.74 37.81 -48.22
C ALA A 2 37.36 36.55 -47.41
N THR A 3 38.22 36.19 -46.47
CA THR A 3 38.00 35.17 -45.43
C THR A 3 37.41 35.87 -44.20
N ILE A 4 36.62 35.15 -43.38
CA ILE A 4 36.23 35.36 -41.95
C ILE A 4 34.73 34.98 -41.82
N GLY A 5 34.28 34.08 -40.94
CA GLY A 5 34.96 33.30 -39.91
C GLY A 5 34.02 32.32 -39.18
N ARG A 6 34.64 31.25 -38.67
CA ARG A 6 34.34 30.42 -37.48
C ARG A 6 32.90 30.37 -36.92
N ALA A 7 32.35 29.16 -37.00
CA ALA A 7 31.95 28.34 -35.85
C ALA A 7 31.52 29.08 -34.56
N THR A 8 30.21 29.20 -34.33
CA THR A 8 29.51 29.16 -33.03
C THR A 8 28.05 29.48 -33.36
N THR A 9 27.11 28.56 -33.28
CA THR A 9 26.70 27.83 -32.09
C THR A 9 26.39 26.40 -32.52
N ALA A 10 27.17 25.40 -32.11
CA ALA A 10 26.76 24.61 -30.95
C ALA A 10 25.22 24.58 -30.92
N GLN A 11 24.58 23.58 -31.52
CA GLN A 11 24.27 22.38 -30.75
C GLN A 11 24.29 22.76 -29.27
N LEU A 12 23.32 23.60 -28.88
CA LEU A 12 22.96 23.74 -27.49
C LEU A 12 22.54 22.32 -27.17
N GLU A 13 23.51 21.58 -26.61
CA GLU A 13 23.27 20.33 -25.93
C GLU A 13 21.95 20.57 -25.21
N HIS A 14 20.96 19.78 -25.60
CA HIS A 14 19.87 19.49 -24.69
C HIS A 14 20.58 18.83 -23.52
N ALA A 15 21.08 19.67 -22.60
CA ALA A 15 21.59 19.22 -21.33
C ALA A 15 20.34 18.65 -20.68
N GLU A 16 20.18 17.34 -20.83
CA GLU A 16 19.16 16.58 -20.16
C GLU A 16 19.28 17.00 -18.70
N ALA A 17 18.28 17.74 -18.21
CA ALA A 17 18.30 18.30 -16.87
C ALA A 17 18.74 17.19 -15.92
N PRO A 18 19.71 17.41 -15.00
CA PRO A 18 20.30 16.34 -14.21
C PRO A 18 19.18 15.46 -13.68
N GLY A 19 19.12 14.24 -14.20
CA GLY A 19 17.96 13.35 -14.09
C GLY A 19 17.53 13.21 -12.63
N SER A 20 16.25 12.92 -12.38
CA SER A 20 15.61 12.92 -11.06
C SER A 20 16.38 12.12 -10.00
N MET A 21 17.38 12.73 -9.37
CA MET A 21 18.15 12.13 -8.29
C MET A 21 17.44 12.48 -6.98
N LEU A 22 16.87 11.47 -6.33
CA LEU A 22 16.43 11.60 -4.95
C LEU A 22 17.63 11.95 -4.07
N THR A 23 17.52 13.03 -3.29
CA THR A 23 18.55 13.36 -2.30
C THR A 23 18.70 12.21 -1.29
N HIS A 24 19.88 12.07 -0.69
CA HIS A 24 20.08 11.06 0.37
C HIS A 24 19.10 11.22 1.53
N GLY A 25 18.71 12.46 1.86
CA GLY A 25 17.69 12.74 2.87
C GLY A 25 16.32 12.20 2.47
N ALA A 26 15.85 12.51 1.26
CA ALA A 26 14.58 12.01 0.74
C ALA A 26 14.56 10.47 0.66
N ALA A 27 15.65 9.86 0.19
CA ALA A 27 15.77 8.41 0.09
C ALA A 27 15.69 7.71 1.46
N ARG A 28 16.25 8.31 2.52
CA ARG A 28 16.13 7.81 3.90
C ARG A 28 14.72 8.00 4.45
N ALA A 29 14.12 9.18 4.24
CA ALA A 29 12.76 9.45 4.68
C ALA A 29 11.74 8.49 4.03
N LEU A 30 11.85 8.23 2.72
CA LEU A 30 11.04 7.24 2.02
C LEU A 30 11.25 5.83 2.56
N SER A 31 12.46 5.48 2.98
CA SER A 31 12.72 4.19 3.62
C SER A 31 12.07 4.07 4.99
N VAL A 32 12.07 5.13 5.79
CA VAL A 32 11.36 5.16 7.08
C VAL A 32 9.85 5.03 6.84
N LEU A 33 9.30 5.79 5.90
CA LEU A 33 7.90 5.70 5.50
C LEU A 33 7.55 4.28 5.06
N ARG A 34 8.38 3.66 4.21
CA ARG A 34 8.22 2.27 3.74
C ARG A 34 8.12 1.30 4.89
N ILE A 35 9.05 1.38 5.85
CA ILE A 35 9.12 0.48 6.99
C ILE A 35 7.93 0.72 7.92
N ALA A 36 7.60 1.98 8.22
CA ALA A 36 6.47 2.33 9.07
C ALA A 36 5.14 1.83 8.48
N THR A 37 4.89 2.08 7.19
CA THR A 37 3.70 1.58 6.50
C THR A 37 3.68 0.06 6.48
N GLY A 38 4.80 -0.61 6.14
CA GLY A 38 4.89 -2.07 6.20
C GLY A 38 4.59 -2.64 7.57
N PHE A 39 5.02 -1.95 8.64
CA PHE A 39 4.75 -2.34 10.01
C PHE A 39 3.26 -2.24 10.36
N VAL A 40 2.51 -1.25 9.85
CA VAL A 40 1.04 -1.17 10.02
C VAL A 40 0.36 -2.44 9.53
N PHE A 41 0.70 -2.90 8.31
CA PHE A 41 0.13 -4.12 7.74
C PHE A 41 0.56 -5.39 8.49
N LEU A 42 1.85 -5.53 8.80
CA LEU A 42 2.34 -6.69 9.55
C LEU A 42 1.78 -6.74 10.97
N TRP A 43 1.64 -5.59 11.63
CA TRP A 43 1.09 -5.54 12.97
C TRP A 43 -0.37 -6.01 12.98
N ALA A 44 -1.18 -5.54 12.03
CA ALA A 44 -2.55 -6.03 11.86
C ALA A 44 -2.59 -7.55 11.61
N PHE A 45 -1.67 -8.08 10.80
CA PHE A 45 -1.55 -9.52 10.61
C PHE A 45 -1.19 -10.25 11.92
N LEU A 46 -0.20 -9.76 12.67
CA LEU A 46 0.25 -10.38 13.92
C LEU A 46 -0.85 -10.38 14.98
N ASP A 47 -1.49 -9.23 15.21
CA ASP A 47 -2.58 -9.12 16.17
C ASP A 47 -3.77 -10.00 15.77
N LYS A 48 -4.16 -10.03 14.49
CA LYS A 48 -5.25 -10.91 14.02
C LYS A 48 -4.89 -12.39 14.09
N THR A 49 -3.64 -12.73 13.82
CA THR A 49 -3.17 -14.13 13.86
C THR A 49 -3.16 -14.67 15.28
N PHE A 50 -2.55 -13.93 16.21
CA PHE A 50 -2.24 -14.40 17.56
C PHE A 50 -3.19 -13.88 18.64
N GLY A 51 -4.00 -12.85 18.36
CA GLY A 51 -4.89 -12.20 19.32
C GLY A 51 -4.12 -11.52 20.45
N LEU A 52 -3.27 -10.55 20.11
CA LEU A 52 -2.39 -9.87 21.07
C LEU A 52 -3.14 -8.88 21.98
N GLY A 53 -4.44 -8.70 21.78
CA GLY A 53 -5.31 -7.89 22.63
C GLY A 53 -5.36 -6.41 22.27
N TYR A 54 -4.81 -6.00 21.11
CA TYR A 54 -4.92 -4.61 20.65
C TYR A 54 -6.28 -4.37 19.99
N ALA A 55 -6.46 -4.91 18.78
CA ALA A 55 -7.76 -4.90 18.10
C ALA A 55 -8.43 -6.28 18.19
N THR A 56 -7.63 -7.34 18.34
CA THR A 56 -8.09 -8.72 18.33
C THR A 56 -7.85 -9.35 19.70
N PRO A 57 -8.92 -9.67 20.46
CA PRO A 57 -8.76 -10.44 21.70
C PRO A 57 -8.36 -11.89 21.39
N ALA A 58 -7.72 -12.56 22.35
CA ALA A 58 -7.16 -13.90 22.17
C ALA A 58 -8.18 -14.93 21.68
N GLU A 59 -9.42 -14.89 22.20
CA GLU A 59 -10.52 -15.78 21.81
C GLU A 59 -10.99 -15.58 20.36
N ARG A 60 -10.65 -14.45 19.73
CA ARG A 60 -10.95 -14.15 18.31
C ARG A 60 -9.72 -14.24 17.42
N ALA A 61 -8.59 -14.72 17.93
CA ALA A 61 -7.39 -14.95 17.13
C ALA A 61 -7.66 -15.93 15.99
N TRP A 62 -7.02 -15.72 14.85
CA TRP A 62 -7.21 -16.58 13.68
C TRP A 62 -6.78 -18.02 13.93
N ILE A 63 -5.66 -18.21 14.66
CA ILE A 63 -5.18 -19.55 15.05
C ILE A 63 -6.16 -20.28 15.98
N ASN A 64 -7.07 -19.55 16.64
CA ASN A 64 -8.11 -20.10 17.50
C ASN A 64 -9.45 -20.28 16.75
N GLY A 65 -9.44 -20.17 15.41
CA GLY A 65 -10.63 -20.30 14.57
C GLY A 65 -11.46 -19.02 14.43
N GLY A 66 -10.95 -17.89 14.95
CA GLY A 66 -11.57 -16.58 14.72
C GLY A 66 -11.47 -16.15 13.26
N SER A 67 -12.37 -15.26 12.82
CA SER A 67 -12.37 -14.74 11.46
C SER A 67 -11.77 -13.32 11.40
N PRO A 68 -10.67 -13.12 10.66
CA PRO A 68 -10.02 -11.82 10.46
C PRO A 68 -10.91 -10.72 9.88
N THR A 69 -11.86 -11.06 9.01
CA THR A 69 -12.71 -10.10 8.27
C THR A 69 -14.09 -9.91 8.88
N LYS A 70 -14.62 -10.93 9.58
CA LYS A 70 -16.01 -10.94 10.04
C LYS A 70 -16.39 -9.70 10.84
N GLY A 71 -15.60 -9.33 11.85
CA GLY A 71 -15.93 -8.22 12.74
C GLY A 71 -16.05 -6.87 12.03
N PHE A 72 -15.23 -6.64 11.01
CA PHE A 72 -15.29 -5.41 10.21
C PHE A 72 -16.43 -5.47 9.18
N LEU A 73 -16.48 -6.54 8.38
CA LEU A 73 -17.41 -6.64 7.26
C LEU A 73 -18.87 -6.80 7.71
N SER A 74 -19.14 -7.47 8.83
CA SER A 74 -20.51 -7.54 9.37
C SER A 74 -20.96 -6.24 10.04
N GLY A 75 -20.04 -5.33 10.34
CA GLY A 75 -20.30 -4.03 10.95
C GLY A 75 -20.45 -2.90 9.93
N VAL A 76 -20.49 -3.20 8.64
CA VAL A 76 -20.78 -2.21 7.59
C VAL A 76 -22.25 -1.81 7.70
N GLU A 77 -22.53 -0.52 7.96
CA GLU A 77 -23.91 -0.02 8.17
C GLU A 77 -24.33 1.04 7.13
N VAL A 78 -23.49 1.23 6.11
CA VAL A 78 -23.61 2.29 5.12
C VAL A 78 -23.22 1.82 3.72
N GLY A 79 -23.77 2.52 2.73
CA GLY A 79 -23.32 2.41 1.35
C GLY A 79 -24.04 1.36 0.51
N PRO A 80 -23.91 1.44 -0.83
CA PRO A 80 -24.67 0.62 -1.78
C PRO A 80 -24.25 -0.86 -1.80
N PHE A 81 -23.14 -1.22 -1.12
CA PHE A 81 -22.56 -2.56 -1.13
C PHE A 81 -22.65 -3.27 0.23
N GLN A 82 -23.45 -2.75 1.17
CA GLN A 82 -23.58 -3.30 2.51
C GLN A 82 -23.86 -4.82 2.51
N ASP A 83 -24.93 -5.24 1.82
CA ASP A 83 -25.35 -6.65 1.79
C ASP A 83 -24.28 -7.57 1.18
N PHE A 84 -23.53 -7.07 0.19
CA PHE A 84 -22.42 -7.81 -0.40
C PHE A 84 -21.31 -8.05 0.63
N PHE A 85 -20.90 -7.02 1.38
CA PHE A 85 -19.88 -7.16 2.42
C PHE A 85 -20.34 -8.07 3.56
N HIS A 86 -21.60 -7.98 3.97
CA HIS A 86 -22.18 -8.88 4.97
C HIS A 86 -22.16 -10.34 4.51
N THR A 87 -22.44 -10.59 3.23
CA THR A 87 -22.45 -11.95 2.65
C THR A 87 -21.06 -12.60 2.68
N ILE A 88 -20.00 -11.83 2.45
CA ILE A 88 -18.62 -12.35 2.45
C ILE A 88 -17.94 -12.28 3.82
N ALA A 89 -18.60 -11.69 4.82
CA ALA A 89 -18.06 -11.52 6.17
C ALA A 89 -17.72 -12.87 6.81
N GLY A 90 -16.42 -13.12 6.99
CA GLY A 90 -15.91 -14.39 7.52
C GLY A 90 -16.03 -15.60 6.60
N ALA A 91 -16.23 -15.36 5.30
CA ALA A 91 -15.99 -16.38 4.30
C ALA A 91 -14.51 -16.78 4.32
N ALA A 92 -14.23 -18.09 4.35
CA ALA A 92 -12.86 -18.59 4.49
C ALA A 92 -11.90 -18.04 3.42
N TRP A 93 -12.36 -17.92 2.16
CA TRP A 93 -11.55 -17.35 1.09
C TRP A 93 -11.23 -15.87 1.32
N ALA A 94 -12.17 -15.10 1.87
CA ALA A 94 -11.98 -13.68 2.18
C ALA A 94 -10.98 -13.51 3.32
N ASP A 95 -11.08 -14.34 4.36
CA ASP A 95 -10.14 -14.36 5.47
C ASP A 95 -8.71 -14.68 5.01
N TRP A 96 -8.55 -15.72 4.20
CA TRP A 96 -7.24 -16.08 3.64
C TRP A 96 -6.67 -14.99 2.73
N MET A 97 -7.47 -14.44 1.82
CA MET A 97 -7.02 -13.35 0.93
C MET A 97 -6.60 -12.11 1.72
N PHE A 98 -7.38 -11.73 2.73
CA PHE A 98 -7.08 -10.57 3.57
C PHE A 98 -5.78 -10.80 4.36
N MET A 99 -5.62 -11.95 5.00
CA MET A 99 -4.43 -12.26 5.78
C MET A 99 -3.17 -12.41 4.93
N LEU A 100 -3.27 -13.06 3.77
CA LEU A 100 -2.17 -13.13 2.80
C LEU A 100 -1.80 -11.74 2.28
N GLY A 101 -2.80 -10.87 2.07
CA GLY A 101 -2.57 -9.48 1.70
C GLY A 101 -1.82 -8.72 2.79
N LEU A 102 -2.25 -8.79 4.05
CA LEU A 102 -1.58 -8.12 5.18
C LEU A 102 -0.13 -8.60 5.34
N LEU A 103 0.08 -9.91 5.35
CA LEU A 103 1.40 -10.51 5.48
C LEU A 103 2.30 -10.16 4.28
N GLY A 104 1.77 -10.36 3.06
CA GLY A 104 2.50 -10.17 1.82
C GLY A 104 2.91 -8.71 1.60
N VAL A 105 1.96 -7.78 1.72
CA VAL A 105 2.22 -6.34 1.60
C VAL A 105 3.17 -5.89 2.71
N GLY A 106 2.89 -6.26 3.95
CA GLY A 106 3.70 -5.87 5.09
C GLY A 106 5.15 -6.35 4.96
N ALA A 107 5.37 -7.62 4.63
CA ALA A 107 6.71 -8.18 4.44
C ALA A 107 7.43 -7.54 3.25
N ALA A 108 6.75 -7.35 2.12
CA ALA A 108 7.30 -6.71 0.93
C ALA A 108 7.78 -5.28 1.22
N LEU A 109 6.98 -4.50 1.97
CA LEU A 109 7.33 -3.15 2.37
C LEU A 109 8.48 -3.12 3.38
N ILE A 110 8.48 -3.96 4.42
CA ILE A 110 9.59 -4.02 5.39
C ILE A 110 10.90 -4.38 4.69
N LEU A 111 10.90 -5.50 3.95
CA LEU A 111 12.08 -6.00 3.25
C LEU A 111 12.49 -5.11 2.07
N GLY A 112 11.57 -4.30 1.52
CA GLY A 112 11.82 -3.46 0.37
C GLY A 112 11.95 -4.24 -0.94
N ILE A 113 11.16 -5.29 -1.12
CA ILE A 113 11.17 -6.17 -2.31
C ILE A 113 9.78 -6.23 -2.94
N GLY A 114 9.70 -6.42 -4.26
CA GLY A 114 8.42 -6.57 -4.96
C GLY A 114 7.47 -5.39 -4.78
N LEU A 115 7.99 -4.17 -4.70
CA LEU A 115 7.22 -3.01 -4.25
C LEU A 115 6.06 -2.66 -5.18
N ARG A 116 6.17 -2.93 -6.48
CA ARG A 116 5.05 -2.73 -7.43
C ARG A 116 3.89 -3.69 -7.18
N ILE A 117 4.18 -4.95 -6.88
CA ILE A 117 3.13 -5.91 -6.50
C ILE A 117 2.51 -5.48 -5.18
N ALA A 118 3.34 -5.15 -4.19
CA ALA A 118 2.87 -4.65 -2.91
C ALA A 118 1.98 -3.41 -3.08
N ALA A 119 2.32 -2.48 -3.97
CA ALA A 119 1.51 -1.30 -4.25
C ALA A 119 0.15 -1.62 -4.86
N VAL A 120 0.08 -2.55 -5.82
CA VAL A 120 -1.21 -3.00 -6.38
C VAL A 120 -2.04 -3.71 -5.32
N SER A 121 -1.45 -4.66 -4.59
CA SER A 121 -2.15 -5.42 -3.55
C SER A 121 -2.63 -4.53 -2.40
N ALA A 122 -1.78 -3.62 -1.91
CA ALA A 122 -2.13 -2.66 -0.88
C ALA A 122 -3.21 -1.69 -1.37
N GLY A 123 -3.05 -1.15 -2.59
CA GLY A 123 -4.02 -0.24 -3.20
C GLY A 123 -5.41 -0.89 -3.34
N LEU A 124 -5.46 -2.12 -3.84
CA LEU A 124 -6.73 -2.87 -3.95
C LEU A 124 -7.34 -3.14 -2.58
N MET A 125 -6.56 -3.63 -1.62
CA MET A 125 -7.05 -3.87 -0.26
C MET A 125 -7.61 -2.61 0.38
N MET A 126 -6.84 -1.51 0.35
CA MET A 126 -7.26 -0.23 0.93
C MET A 126 -8.49 0.33 0.20
N ALA A 127 -8.58 0.19 -1.13
CA ALA A 127 -9.75 0.63 -1.88
C ALA A 127 -11.01 -0.15 -1.50
N PHE A 128 -10.92 -1.47 -1.30
CA PHE A 128 -12.06 -2.27 -0.83
C PHE A 128 -12.47 -1.91 0.60
N MET A 129 -11.51 -1.62 1.49
CA MET A 129 -11.82 -1.19 2.86
C MET A 129 -12.47 0.20 2.88
N TRP A 130 -11.96 1.15 2.08
CA TRP A 130 -12.58 2.46 1.88
C TRP A 130 -14.01 2.32 1.34
N LEU A 131 -14.22 1.41 0.38
CA LEU A 131 -15.54 1.13 -0.19
C LEU A 131 -16.50 0.53 0.83
N ALA A 132 -16.00 -0.31 1.74
CA ALA A 132 -16.79 -0.91 2.81
C ALA A 132 -17.17 0.11 3.89
N GLU A 133 -16.29 1.05 4.24
CA GLU A 133 -16.62 2.13 5.18
C GLU A 133 -17.51 3.20 4.56
N TRP A 134 -17.46 3.36 3.23
CA TRP A 134 -18.26 4.30 2.46
C TRP A 134 -18.33 5.71 3.10
N PRO A 135 -17.18 6.40 3.27
CA PRO A 135 -17.10 7.64 4.05
C PRO A 135 -17.90 8.81 3.47
N LEU A 136 -18.43 8.67 2.25
CA LEU A 136 -19.35 9.60 1.60
C LEU A 136 -20.72 9.69 2.29
N ALA A 137 -21.14 8.63 2.99
CA ALA A 137 -22.41 8.63 3.70
C ALA A 137 -22.35 9.57 4.92
N GLN A 138 -23.36 10.41 5.06
CA GLN A 138 -23.56 11.25 6.24
C GLN A 138 -24.42 10.57 7.30
N GLU A 139 -25.28 9.64 6.88
CA GLU A 139 -26.19 8.88 7.74
C GLU A 139 -26.06 7.37 7.48
N THR A 140 -26.21 6.56 8.54
CA THR A 140 -26.30 5.10 8.49
C THR A 140 -27.65 4.64 7.93
N ALA A 141 -27.78 3.36 7.63
CA ALA A 141 -29.08 2.77 7.23
C ALA A 141 -30.18 2.95 8.31
N ALA A 142 -29.79 3.17 9.57
CA ALA A 142 -30.70 3.46 10.67
C ALA A 142 -31.03 4.95 10.86
N GLY A 143 -30.47 5.84 10.02
CA GLY A 143 -30.66 7.29 10.10
C GLY A 143 -29.77 7.98 11.14
N GLU A 144 -28.74 7.31 11.66
CA GLU A 144 -27.78 7.91 12.59
C GLU A 144 -26.62 8.57 11.85
N ALA A 145 -26.07 9.66 12.38
CA ALA A 145 -24.92 10.31 11.75
C ALA A 145 -23.68 9.40 11.75
N THR A 146 -23.05 9.21 10.58
CA THR A 146 -21.85 8.35 10.42
C THR A 146 -20.61 8.92 11.10
N ARG A 147 -20.60 10.23 11.35
CA ARG A 147 -19.46 10.99 11.88
C ARG A 147 -18.18 10.84 11.02
N SER A 148 -18.35 10.63 9.71
CA SER A 148 -17.23 10.63 8.77
C SER A 148 -16.45 11.93 8.87
N SER A 149 -15.14 11.83 9.15
CA SER A 149 -14.28 13.02 9.31
C SER A 149 -13.89 13.65 7.97
N ASN A 150 -13.88 12.88 6.89
CA ASN A 150 -13.58 13.34 5.55
C ASN A 150 -14.26 12.40 4.53
N PRO A 151 -15.09 12.93 3.61
CA PRO A 151 -15.88 12.10 2.71
C PRO A 151 -15.06 11.39 1.61
N LEU A 152 -13.79 11.78 1.41
CA LEU A 152 -12.96 11.28 0.30
C LEU A 152 -11.64 10.69 0.76
N VAL A 153 -10.91 11.40 1.63
CA VAL A 153 -9.53 11.06 1.97
C VAL A 153 -9.44 10.68 3.44
N ASP A 154 -9.26 9.38 3.67
CA ASP A 154 -8.99 8.79 4.97
C ASP A 154 -7.61 8.08 4.95
N TYR A 155 -7.33 7.30 5.99
CA TYR A 155 -6.08 6.55 6.07
C TYR A 155 -5.95 5.45 5.00
N HIS A 156 -7.04 4.87 4.50
CA HIS A 156 -6.99 3.88 3.43
C HIS A 156 -6.46 4.51 2.14
N VAL A 157 -7.01 5.65 1.75
CA VAL A 157 -6.56 6.39 0.57
C VAL A 157 -5.10 6.80 0.74
N VAL A 158 -4.73 7.34 1.90
CA VAL A 158 -3.35 7.75 2.18
C VAL A 158 -2.39 6.55 2.08
N TYR A 159 -2.70 5.41 2.71
CA TYR A 159 -1.84 4.22 2.65
C TYR A 159 -1.74 3.63 1.25
N GLY A 160 -2.84 3.63 0.48
CA GLY A 160 -2.83 3.24 -0.93
C GLY A 160 -1.91 4.11 -1.78
N VAL A 161 -2.02 5.43 -1.66
CA VAL A 161 -1.15 6.39 -2.37
C VAL A 161 0.30 6.26 -1.93
N VAL A 162 0.56 6.11 -0.62
CA VAL A 162 1.91 5.91 -0.10
C VAL A 162 2.54 4.65 -0.72
N ALA A 163 1.82 3.54 -0.81
CA ALA A 163 2.35 2.33 -1.42
C ALA A 163 2.76 2.55 -2.89
N VAL A 164 1.96 3.29 -3.67
CA VAL A 164 2.28 3.68 -5.05
C VAL A 164 3.53 4.57 -5.10
N VAL A 165 3.60 5.61 -4.26
CA VAL A 165 4.76 6.51 -4.19
C VAL A 165 6.03 5.73 -3.86
N LEU A 166 5.99 4.82 -2.90
CA LEU A 166 7.14 4.00 -2.51
C LEU A 166 7.63 3.09 -3.64
N ALA A 167 6.72 2.52 -4.42
CA ALA A 167 7.04 1.70 -5.58
C ALA A 167 7.67 2.54 -6.71
N LEU A 168 7.09 3.70 -7.02
CA LEU A 168 7.59 4.59 -8.08
C LEU A 168 8.91 5.26 -7.72
N ALA A 169 9.14 5.54 -6.43
CA ALA A 169 10.37 6.13 -5.93
C ALA A 169 11.49 5.11 -5.66
N TYR A 170 11.29 3.84 -5.99
CA TYR A 170 12.27 2.76 -5.78
C TYR A 170 12.73 2.66 -4.31
N ALA A 171 11.84 2.94 -3.36
CA ALA A 171 12.16 3.08 -1.94
C ALA A 171 12.79 1.82 -1.32
N GLY A 172 12.69 0.66 -1.98
CA GLY A 172 13.33 -0.61 -1.62
C GLY A 172 14.87 -0.61 -1.68
N HIS A 173 15.48 0.38 -2.33
CA HIS A 173 16.94 0.47 -2.46
C HIS A 173 17.61 1.01 -1.19
N THR A 174 16.94 1.84 -0.41
CA THR A 174 17.50 2.38 0.84
C THR A 174 17.05 1.51 2.00
N TRP A 175 18.00 1.00 2.80
CA TRP A 175 17.74 0.11 3.95
C TRP A 175 16.76 -1.04 3.62
N GLY A 176 16.86 -1.60 2.43
CA GLY A 176 16.04 -2.71 1.96
C GLY A 176 16.83 -3.63 1.04
N LEU A 177 16.22 -4.75 0.70
CA LEU A 177 16.77 -5.81 -0.15
C LEU A 177 16.43 -5.60 -1.63
N GLY A 178 15.85 -4.46 -2.02
CA GLY A 178 15.39 -4.20 -3.39
C GLY A 178 16.49 -4.33 -4.44
N ARG A 179 17.71 -3.90 -4.13
CA ARG A 179 18.88 -4.09 -5.01
C ARG A 179 19.23 -5.55 -5.25
N TRP A 180 19.09 -6.39 -4.22
CA TRP A 180 19.33 -7.82 -4.34
C TRP A 180 18.20 -8.49 -5.11
N TRP A 181 16.95 -8.15 -4.78
CA TRP A 181 15.75 -8.64 -5.46
C TRP A 181 15.79 -8.37 -6.97
N ALA A 182 16.14 -7.16 -7.38
CA ALA A 182 16.24 -6.77 -8.80
C ALA A 182 17.29 -7.56 -9.59
N LYS A 183 18.25 -8.23 -8.93
CA LYS A 183 19.28 -9.05 -9.59
C LYS A 183 18.82 -10.48 -9.88
N LEU A 184 17.73 -10.95 -9.25
CA LEU A 184 17.24 -12.31 -9.43
C LEU A 184 16.88 -12.56 -10.91
N PRO A 185 17.27 -13.71 -11.50
CA PRO A 185 17.08 -13.98 -12.93
C PRO A 185 15.62 -13.82 -13.41
N PHE A 186 14.64 -14.21 -12.60
CA PHE A 186 13.23 -14.08 -12.95
C PHE A 186 12.73 -12.63 -12.87
N VAL A 187 13.23 -11.82 -11.92
CA VAL A 187 12.88 -10.39 -11.80
C VAL A 187 13.49 -9.59 -12.95
N ARG A 188 14.72 -9.92 -13.35
CA ARG A 188 15.34 -9.31 -14.54
C ARG A 188 14.55 -9.57 -15.81
N LYS A 189 13.98 -10.78 -15.96
CA LYS A 189 13.09 -11.15 -17.06
C LYS A 189 11.73 -10.44 -16.98
N ASN A 190 11.24 -10.16 -15.78
CA ASN A 190 9.93 -9.56 -15.52
C ASN A 190 10.10 -8.26 -14.73
N ARG A 191 10.50 -7.17 -15.40
CA ARG A 191 10.82 -5.88 -14.73
C ARG A 191 9.67 -5.26 -13.93
N TRP A 192 8.42 -5.72 -14.13
CA TRP A 192 7.28 -5.32 -13.30
C TRP A 192 7.38 -5.83 -11.85
N LEU A 193 8.17 -6.87 -11.58
CA LEU A 193 8.29 -7.48 -10.24
C LEU A 193 9.21 -6.71 -9.28
N ILE A 194 9.78 -5.57 -9.67
CA ILE A 194 10.68 -4.78 -8.81
C ILE A 194 9.94 -4.05 -7.69
#